data_AF-A0A1H3JRD2-F1
#
_entry.id   AF-A0A1H3JRD2-F1
#
_cell.length_a   1.000
_cell.length_b   1.000
_cell.length_c   1.000
_cell.angle_alpha   90.00
_cell.angle_beta   90.00
_cell.angle_gamma   90.00
#
_symmetry.space_group_name_H-M   'P 1'
#
loop_
_entity.id
_entity.type
_entity.pdbx_description
1 polymer ?
#
loop_
_entity_poly.entity_id
_entity_poly.type
_entity_poly.pdbx_seq_one_letter_code
_entity_poly.pdbx_strand_id
1 'polypeptide(L)'
;MGRERKKRPKKMAVVHCGGGSSLKEGVVLTSGVACEGLLEAYPEGLRACSYGCLGGGSCVLACKVGALGMTDAGVAAVDTESCVGCGLCVAACPRQLIELVPAENTIAVHCASEAAGAQTRKDCTTGCIACGICEKNCPAGAITVVDHCAVIDEEHCIACGMCAVKCPRGAIVDGNGILTVLAEIR
;
A
#
# COMPACT_ATOMS: atom_id res chain seq x y z
N MET A 1 -0.94 -20.42 -39.25
CA MET A 1 -1.16 -19.27 -38.35
C MET A 1 -0.79 -19.68 -36.93
N GLY A 2 0.44 -19.40 -36.51
CA GLY A 2 0.85 -19.61 -35.12
C GLY A 2 0.12 -18.61 -34.23
N ARG A 3 -0.57 -19.08 -33.19
CA ARG A 3 -1.12 -18.19 -32.17
C ARG A 3 0.05 -17.60 -31.41
N GLU A 4 0.34 -16.32 -31.62
CA GLU A 4 1.26 -15.56 -30.77
C GLU A 4 0.76 -15.66 -29.33
N ARG A 5 1.55 -16.32 -28.48
CA ARG A 5 1.31 -16.33 -27.04
C ARG A 5 1.57 -14.91 -26.53
N LYS A 6 0.53 -14.10 -26.38
CA LYS A 6 0.62 -12.82 -25.66
C LYS A 6 1.24 -13.10 -24.29
N LYS A 7 2.44 -12.57 -24.05
CA LYS A 7 3.15 -12.69 -22.77
C LYS A 7 2.28 -12.01 -21.71
N ARG A 8 1.86 -12.73 -20.67
CA ARG A 8 1.13 -12.11 -19.56
C ARG A 8 2.02 -11.05 -18.93
N PRO A 9 1.52 -9.83 -18.67
CA PRO A 9 2.31 -8.79 -18.03
C PRO A 9 2.76 -9.29 -16.65
N LYS A 10 4.00 -8.98 -16.29
CA LYS A 10 4.52 -9.29 -14.95
C LYS A 10 3.70 -8.48 -13.94
N LYS A 11 3.46 -9.06 -12.76
CA LYS A 11 2.80 -8.37 -11.65
C LYS A 11 3.74 -8.26 -10.46
N MET A 12 3.48 -7.29 -9.61
CA MET A 12 4.16 -7.13 -8.32
C MET A 12 3.14 -6.84 -7.22
N ALA A 13 3.52 -7.15 -5.99
CA ALA A 13 2.69 -6.85 -4.83
C ALA A 13 2.90 -5.40 -4.38
N VAL A 14 1.80 -4.74 -4.00
CA VAL A 14 1.78 -3.41 -3.39
C VAL A 14 1.08 -3.52 -2.04
N VAL A 15 1.58 -2.79 -1.03
CA VAL A 15 0.95 -2.73 0.30
C VAL A 15 0.28 -1.37 0.48
N HIS A 16 -1.04 -1.36 0.64
CA HIS A 16 -1.87 -0.16 0.83
C HIS A 16 -1.82 0.37 2.27
N CYS A 17 -0.62 0.45 2.85
CA CYS A 17 -0.39 1.05 4.16
C CYS A 17 1.03 1.62 4.28
N GLY A 18 1.13 2.95 4.31
CA GLY A 18 2.40 3.68 4.43
C GLY A 18 2.89 3.89 5.87
N GLY A 19 2.30 3.23 6.87
CA GLY A 19 2.85 3.19 8.24
C GLY A 19 2.83 4.48 9.06
N GLY A 20 2.09 5.52 8.66
CA GLY A 20 2.09 6.80 9.37
C GLY A 20 1.23 6.89 10.65
N SER A 21 0.62 5.78 11.08
CA SER A 21 -0.30 5.76 12.23
C SER A 21 0.34 5.12 13.46
N SER A 22 0.20 5.78 14.61
CA SER A 22 0.68 5.30 15.91
C SER A 22 -0.15 4.12 16.40
N LEU A 23 0.42 3.31 17.30
CA LEU A 23 -0.32 2.29 18.02
C LEU A 23 -1.35 2.93 18.96
N LYS A 24 -2.44 2.21 19.25
CA LYS A 24 -3.38 2.57 20.32
C LYS A 24 -2.69 2.46 21.68
N GLU A 25 -3.18 3.22 22.66
CA GLU A 25 -2.64 3.19 24.02
C GLU A 25 -2.67 1.77 24.61
N GLY A 26 -1.57 1.37 25.26
CA GLY A 26 -1.43 0.03 25.84
C GLY A 26 -1.16 -1.10 24.85
N VAL A 27 -1.14 -0.82 23.53
CA VAL A 27 -0.81 -1.83 22.51
C VAL A 27 0.70 -1.82 22.23
N VAL A 28 1.32 -2.99 22.32
CA VAL A 28 2.71 -3.22 21.93
C VAL A 28 2.74 -3.99 20.61
N LEU A 29 3.46 -3.47 19.62
CA LEU A 29 3.62 -4.14 18.34
C LEU A 29 4.39 -5.45 18.55
N THR A 30 3.76 -6.56 18.17
CA THR A 30 4.38 -7.87 18.17
C THR A 30 4.51 -8.33 16.72
N SER A 31 5.75 -8.49 16.26
CA SER A 31 6.05 -9.06 14.94
C SER A 31 6.24 -10.58 15.05
N GLY A 32 6.02 -11.30 13.96
CA GLY A 32 6.18 -12.77 13.92
C GLY A 32 4.98 -13.55 14.48
N VAL A 33 3.83 -12.89 14.62
CA VAL A 33 2.55 -13.51 15.02
C VAL A 33 1.56 -13.49 13.85
N ALA A 34 0.63 -14.45 13.82
CA ALA A 34 -0.38 -14.52 12.77
C ALA A 34 -1.33 -13.31 12.83
N CYS A 35 -1.45 -12.59 11.71
CA CYS A 35 -2.34 -11.44 11.57
C CYS A 35 -3.81 -11.79 11.83
N GLU A 36 -4.22 -13.03 11.59
CA GLU A 36 -5.57 -13.52 11.84
C GLU A 36 -5.92 -13.45 13.33
N GLY A 37 -5.02 -13.96 14.19
CA GLY A 37 -5.19 -13.89 15.64
C GLY A 37 -5.12 -12.46 16.16
N LEU A 38 -4.29 -11.60 15.54
CA LEU A 38 -4.28 -10.17 15.86
C LEU A 38 -5.61 -9.49 15.49
N LEU A 39 -6.22 -9.85 14.36
CA LEU A 39 -7.50 -9.28 13.95
C LEU A 39 -8.64 -9.75 14.85
N GLU A 40 -8.62 -11.00 15.30
CA GLU A 40 -9.59 -11.53 16.26
C GLU A 40 -9.48 -10.83 17.62
N ALA A 41 -8.25 -10.66 18.13
CA ALA A 41 -8.00 -9.99 19.41
C ALA A 41 -8.26 -8.47 19.34
N TYR A 42 -8.04 -7.85 18.17
CA TYR A 42 -8.20 -6.41 17.94
C TYR A 42 -9.01 -6.16 16.66
N PRO A 43 -10.35 -6.34 16.70
CA PRO A 43 -11.21 -6.15 15.52
C PRO A 43 -11.10 -4.75 14.90
N GLU A 44 -10.94 -3.74 15.74
CA GLU A 44 -10.76 -2.34 15.36
C GLU A 44 -9.32 -1.98 14.96
N GLY A 45 -8.42 -2.97 14.87
CA GLY A 45 -7.00 -2.78 14.59
C GLY A 45 -6.19 -2.26 15.77
N LEU A 46 -4.86 -2.36 15.61
CA LEU A 46 -3.85 -2.06 16.63
C LEU A 46 -3.41 -0.58 16.66
N ARG A 47 -3.72 0.16 15.60
CA ARG A 47 -3.27 1.54 15.37
C ARG A 47 -4.42 2.52 15.56
N ALA A 48 -4.11 3.80 15.73
CA ALA A 48 -5.11 4.86 15.70
C ALA A 48 -5.97 4.77 14.43
N CYS A 49 -5.35 4.41 13.30
CA CYS A 49 -6.05 4.02 12.08
C CYS A 49 -6.57 2.58 12.18
N SER A 50 -7.89 2.41 12.13
CA SER A 50 -8.55 1.08 12.14
C SER A 50 -8.38 0.28 10.84
N TYR A 51 -7.86 0.90 9.77
CA TYR A 51 -7.74 0.29 8.44
C TYR A 51 -6.35 -0.30 8.15
N GLY A 52 -5.34 0.12 8.92
CA GLY A 52 -3.94 -0.13 8.60
C GLY A 52 -3.45 -1.55 8.86
N CYS A 53 -2.20 -1.78 8.49
CA CYS A 53 -1.51 -3.05 8.70
C CYS A 53 -1.42 -3.39 10.20
N LEU A 54 -1.71 -4.65 10.54
CA LEU A 54 -1.62 -5.18 11.91
C LEU A 54 -0.17 -5.45 12.33
N GLY A 55 0.76 -5.57 11.39
CA GLY A 55 2.19 -5.72 11.70
C GLY A 55 2.64 -7.12 12.16
N GLY A 56 1.74 -8.11 12.19
CA GLY A 56 2.09 -9.49 12.58
C GLY A 56 3.04 -10.20 11.61
N GLY A 57 2.98 -9.86 10.31
CA GLY A 57 3.91 -10.38 9.30
C GLY A 57 3.49 -11.67 8.61
N SER A 58 2.20 -12.05 8.62
CA SER A 58 1.71 -13.22 7.86
C SER A 58 2.13 -13.20 6.38
N CYS A 59 2.12 -12.03 5.74
CA CYS A 59 2.57 -11.85 4.36
C CYS A 59 4.08 -12.10 4.16
N VAL A 60 4.91 -11.77 5.15
CA VAL A 60 6.35 -12.06 5.16
C VAL A 60 6.58 -13.57 5.24
N LEU A 61 5.89 -14.26 6.16
CA LEU A 61 5.97 -15.73 6.31
C LEU A 61 5.47 -16.49 5.06
N ALA A 62 4.50 -15.91 4.36
CA ALA A 62 3.99 -16.46 3.10
C ALA A 62 4.97 -16.29 1.93
N CYS A 63 5.83 -15.28 1.95
CA CYS A 63 6.73 -14.95 0.84
C CYS A 63 7.92 -15.91 0.75
N LYS A 64 7.87 -16.85 -0.21
CA LYS A 64 8.92 -17.87 -0.38
C LYS A 64 10.19 -17.37 -1.08
N VAL A 65 10.11 -16.21 -1.72
CA VAL A 65 11.25 -15.57 -2.41
C VAL A 65 11.90 -14.47 -1.58
N GLY A 66 11.40 -14.20 -0.36
CA GLY A 66 11.98 -13.19 0.53
C GLY A 66 11.73 -11.74 0.12
N ALA A 67 10.82 -11.47 -0.83
CA ALA A 67 10.51 -10.13 -1.33
C ALA A 67 9.66 -9.26 -0.37
N LEU A 68 9.36 -9.71 0.85
CA LEU A 68 8.55 -8.96 1.82
C LEU A 68 9.30 -8.87 3.14
N GLY A 69 9.23 -7.69 3.77
CA GLY A 69 9.80 -7.42 5.09
C GLY A 69 8.89 -6.52 5.93
N MET A 70 9.21 -6.38 7.21
CA MET A 70 8.54 -5.42 8.10
C MET A 70 9.40 -4.17 8.24
N THR A 71 8.81 -3.00 8.04
CA THR A 71 9.46 -1.70 8.28
C THR A 71 9.51 -1.38 9.78
N ASP A 72 10.32 -0.40 10.17
CA ASP A 72 10.38 0.10 11.56
C ASP A 72 9.05 0.70 12.03
N ALA A 73 8.23 1.17 11.10
CA ALA A 73 6.86 1.61 11.37
C ALA A 73 5.91 0.44 11.69
N GLY A 74 6.35 -0.81 11.55
CA GLY A 74 5.57 -2.02 11.78
C GLY A 74 4.60 -2.35 10.66
N VAL A 75 4.88 -1.91 9.43
CA VAL A 75 4.06 -2.23 8.25
C VAL A 75 4.85 -3.04 7.25
N ALA A 76 4.17 -3.91 6.50
CA ALA A 76 4.82 -4.70 5.47
C ALA A 76 5.30 -3.81 4.31
N ALA A 77 6.49 -4.08 3.81
CA ALA A 77 7.05 -3.49 2.60
C ALA A 77 7.45 -4.59 1.62
N VAL A 78 7.36 -4.28 0.33
CA VAL A 78 7.70 -5.20 -0.77
C VAL A 78 8.98 -4.71 -1.42
N ASP A 79 9.94 -5.60 -1.58
CA ASP A 79 11.05 -5.44 -2.52
C ASP A 79 10.53 -5.79 -3.91
N THR A 80 10.32 -4.77 -4.73
CA THR A 80 9.74 -4.89 -6.08
C THR A 80 10.66 -5.63 -7.05
N GLU A 81 11.98 -5.59 -6.82
CA GLU A 81 12.97 -6.27 -7.67
C GLU A 81 12.94 -7.79 -7.46
N SER A 82 12.78 -8.22 -6.21
CA SER A 82 12.68 -9.65 -5.85
C SER A 82 11.26 -10.22 -5.99
N CYS A 83 10.24 -9.37 -6.08
CA CYS A 83 8.86 -9.80 -6.13
C CYS A 83 8.51 -10.48 -7.46
N VAL A 84 8.05 -11.72 -7.39
CA VAL A 84 7.64 -12.51 -8.57
C VAL A 84 6.14 -12.45 -8.87
N GLY A 85 5.37 -11.67 -8.10
CA GLY A 85 3.93 -11.48 -8.31
C GLY A 85 3.07 -12.72 -8.10
N CYS A 86 3.46 -13.65 -7.22
CA CYS A 86 2.74 -14.92 -7.01
C CYS A 86 1.41 -14.79 -6.25
N GLY A 87 1.21 -13.70 -5.49
CA GLY A 87 -0.04 -13.42 -4.78
C GLY A 87 -0.26 -14.15 -3.45
N LEU A 88 0.71 -14.93 -2.96
CA LEU A 88 0.59 -15.61 -1.66
C LEU A 88 0.43 -14.61 -0.50
N CYS A 89 1.08 -13.45 -0.58
CA CYS A 89 0.94 -12.38 0.40
C CYS A 89 -0.45 -11.74 0.40
N VAL A 90 -1.10 -11.64 -0.76
CA VAL A 90 -2.48 -11.15 -0.91
C VAL A 90 -3.42 -12.07 -0.15
N ALA A 91 -3.31 -13.39 -0.37
CA ALA A 91 -4.13 -14.38 0.31
C ALA A 91 -3.88 -14.43 1.83
N ALA A 92 -2.64 -14.17 2.27
CA ALA A 92 -2.24 -14.20 3.68
C ALA A 92 -2.56 -12.90 4.45
N CYS A 93 -3.10 -11.86 3.81
CA CYS A 93 -3.43 -10.61 4.48
C CYS A 93 -4.92 -10.58 4.86
N PRO A 94 -5.29 -10.78 6.14
CA PRO A 94 -6.69 -10.80 6.54
C PRO A 94 -7.36 -9.41 6.47
N ARG A 95 -6.56 -8.34 6.35
CA ARG A 95 -7.02 -6.96 6.12
C ARG A 95 -7.16 -6.60 4.63
N GLN A 96 -6.78 -7.51 3.73
CA GLN A 96 -6.80 -7.29 2.27
C GLN A 96 -6.04 -6.03 1.82
N LEU A 97 -4.96 -5.69 2.52
CA LEU A 97 -4.15 -4.49 2.24
C LEU A 97 -3.09 -4.70 1.15
N ILE A 98 -3.07 -5.86 0.49
CA ILE A 98 -2.04 -6.19 -0.49
C ILE A 98 -2.72 -6.50 -1.81
N GLU A 99 -2.28 -5.86 -2.88
CA GLU A 99 -2.79 -6.04 -4.24
C GLU A 99 -1.67 -6.47 -5.19
N LEU A 100 -2.01 -7.21 -6.25
CA LEU A 100 -1.11 -7.47 -7.37
C LEU A 100 -1.38 -6.52 -8.55
N VAL A 101 -0.51 -5.54 -8.73
CA VAL A 101 -0.55 -4.57 -9.84
C VAL A 101 0.42 -4.96 -10.95
N PRO A 102 0.26 -4.45 -12.19
CA PRO A 102 1.27 -4.60 -13.25
C PRO A 102 2.64 -4.08 -12.79
N ALA A 103 3.70 -4.85 -12.99
CA ALA A 103 5.05 -4.47 -12.56
C ALA A 103 5.64 -3.28 -13.34
N GLU A 104 5.06 -2.97 -14.51
CA GLU A 104 5.40 -1.77 -15.28
C GLU A 104 4.79 -0.48 -14.69
N ASN A 105 3.75 -0.61 -13.85
CA ASN A 105 3.14 0.51 -13.15
C ASN A 105 3.78 0.66 -11.78
N THR A 106 4.80 1.49 -11.70
CA THR A 106 5.53 1.69 -10.43
C THR A 106 4.84 2.65 -9.48
N ILE A 107 3.77 3.31 -9.91
CA ILE A 107 3.03 4.27 -9.09
C ILE A 107 1.92 3.55 -8.31
N ALA A 108 1.97 3.65 -6.98
CA ALA A 108 1.10 2.90 -6.09
C ALA A 108 0.54 3.76 -4.96
N VAL A 109 -0.70 3.50 -4.54
CA VAL A 109 -1.32 4.14 -3.37
C VAL A 109 -1.02 3.31 -2.11
N HIS A 110 -0.30 3.88 -1.15
CA HIS A 110 0.03 3.26 0.14
C HIS A 110 -0.98 3.61 1.24
N CYS A 111 -2.27 3.56 0.92
CA CYS A 111 -3.35 3.78 1.87
C CYS A 111 -4.63 3.06 1.40
N ALA A 112 -5.35 2.47 2.35
CA ALA A 112 -6.69 1.90 2.15
C ALA A 112 -7.65 2.34 3.27
N SER A 113 -7.45 3.54 3.82
CA SER A 113 -8.34 4.07 4.85
C SER A 113 -9.66 4.50 4.22
N GLU A 114 -10.77 3.94 4.71
CA GLU A 114 -12.12 4.38 4.34
C GLU A 114 -12.63 5.48 5.29
N ALA A 115 -11.84 5.91 6.27
CA ALA A 115 -12.21 7.03 7.12
C ALA A 115 -12.18 8.36 6.35
N ALA A 116 -13.15 9.23 6.66
CA ALA A 116 -13.18 10.59 6.14
C ALA A 116 -11.83 11.29 6.30
N GLY A 117 -11.43 12.09 5.31
CA GLY A 117 -10.07 12.66 5.25
C GLY A 117 -9.67 13.49 6.48
N ALA A 118 -10.63 14.14 7.15
CA ALA A 118 -10.39 14.85 8.41
C ALA A 118 -9.99 13.91 9.56
N GLN A 119 -10.61 12.73 9.63
CA GLN A 119 -10.30 11.69 10.61
C GLN A 119 -8.98 11.01 10.25
N THR A 120 -8.80 10.59 8.99
CA THR A 120 -7.54 10.00 8.52
C THR A 120 -6.33 10.91 8.80
N ARG A 121 -6.48 12.24 8.69
CA ARG A 121 -5.42 13.21 9.04
C ARG A 121 -5.03 13.15 10.53
N LYS A 122 -5.98 12.94 11.43
CA LYS A 122 -5.71 12.83 12.88
C LYS A 122 -5.02 11.51 13.20
N ASP A 123 -5.46 10.43 12.54
CA ASP A 123 -5.02 9.08 12.89
C ASP A 123 -3.74 8.65 12.17
N CYS A 124 -3.41 9.25 11.03
CA CYS A 124 -2.30 8.82 10.18
C CYS A 124 -1.58 9.98 9.47
N THR A 125 -0.26 10.05 9.70
CA THR A 125 0.63 11.07 9.12
C THR A 125 0.93 10.87 7.63
N THR A 126 0.66 9.68 7.07
CA THR A 126 0.86 9.36 5.64
C THR A 126 -0.43 8.93 4.92
N GLY A 127 -1.58 9.00 5.61
CA GLY A 127 -2.86 8.55 5.07
C GLY A 127 -3.44 9.49 4.00
N CYS A 128 -4.14 8.92 3.01
CA CYS A 128 -4.91 9.70 2.05
C CYS A 128 -5.99 10.52 2.77
N ILE A 129 -6.17 11.77 2.36
CA ILE A 129 -7.18 12.68 2.95
C ILE A 129 -8.28 13.04 1.94
N ALA A 130 -8.43 12.26 0.87
CA ALA A 130 -9.46 12.47 -0.16
C ALA A 130 -9.46 13.88 -0.81
N CYS A 131 -8.30 14.53 -0.95
CA CYS A 131 -8.25 15.93 -1.41
C CYS A 131 -8.46 16.13 -2.92
N GLY A 132 -8.46 15.08 -3.73
CA GLY A 132 -8.66 15.14 -5.20
C GLY A 132 -7.51 15.79 -5.99
N ILE A 133 -6.39 16.16 -5.36
CA ILE A 133 -5.23 16.75 -6.07
C ILE A 133 -4.66 15.76 -7.09
N CYS A 134 -4.58 14.48 -6.75
CA CYS A 134 -4.08 13.46 -7.66
C CYS A 134 -4.94 13.31 -8.92
N GLU A 135 -6.27 13.31 -8.79
CA GLU A 135 -7.21 13.23 -9.91
C GLU A 135 -6.99 14.40 -10.88
N LYS A 136 -6.93 15.62 -10.33
CA LYS A 136 -6.76 16.86 -11.11
C LYS A 136 -5.44 16.92 -11.89
N ASN A 137 -4.42 16.20 -11.43
CA ASN A 137 -3.08 16.23 -12.02
C ASN A 137 -2.76 14.97 -12.83
N CYS A 138 -3.68 14.02 -12.95
CA CYS A 138 -3.44 12.82 -13.74
C CYS A 138 -3.75 13.09 -15.22
N PRO A 139 -2.74 13.15 -16.12
CA PRO A 139 -2.97 13.45 -17.54
C PRO A 139 -3.73 12.33 -18.26
N ALA A 140 -3.67 11.10 -17.73
CA ALA A 140 -4.33 9.93 -18.29
C ALA A 140 -5.74 9.71 -17.72
N GLY A 141 -6.17 10.50 -16.72
CA GLY A 141 -7.43 10.26 -16.02
C GLY A 141 -7.49 8.95 -15.22
N ALA A 142 -6.33 8.34 -14.94
CA ALA A 142 -6.19 6.99 -14.39
C ALA A 142 -6.23 6.91 -12.86
N ILE A 143 -6.63 7.97 -12.15
CA ILE A 143 -6.73 7.93 -10.68
C ILE A 143 -7.98 8.68 -10.24
N THR A 144 -8.73 8.07 -9.32
CA THR A 144 -9.95 8.61 -8.73
C THR A 144 -9.92 8.51 -7.21
N VAL A 145 -10.77 9.26 -6.52
CA VAL A 145 -10.99 9.17 -5.08
C VAL A 145 -12.34 8.48 -4.85
N VAL A 146 -12.28 7.28 -4.27
CA VAL A 146 -13.44 6.43 -3.96
C VAL A 146 -13.40 6.13 -2.47
N ASP A 147 -14.54 6.24 -1.79
CA ASP A 147 -14.66 5.94 -0.35
C ASP A 147 -13.55 6.55 0.52
N HIS A 148 -13.27 7.83 0.25
CA HIS A 148 -12.25 8.64 0.93
C HIS A 148 -10.78 8.24 0.70
N CYS A 149 -10.48 7.31 -0.22
CA CYS A 149 -9.12 6.95 -0.60
C CYS A 149 -8.88 7.09 -2.12
N ALA A 150 -7.60 7.26 -2.50
CA ALA A 150 -7.25 7.30 -3.92
C ALA A 150 -7.12 5.87 -4.47
N VAL A 151 -7.62 5.64 -5.68
CA VAL A 151 -7.59 4.35 -6.39
C VAL A 151 -7.07 4.59 -7.81
N ILE A 152 -6.05 3.84 -8.20
CA ILE A 152 -5.45 3.92 -9.53
C ILE A 152 -6.10 2.86 -10.43
N ASP A 153 -6.49 3.29 -11.63
CA ASP A 153 -6.83 2.40 -12.71
C ASP A 153 -5.52 1.98 -13.41
N GLU A 154 -5.08 0.77 -13.12
CA GLU A 154 -3.84 0.21 -13.63
C GLU A 154 -3.84 0.00 -15.16
N GLU A 155 -5.00 -0.08 -15.80
CA GLU A 155 -5.08 -0.23 -17.26
C GLU A 155 -4.81 1.09 -18.00
N HIS A 156 -5.18 2.21 -17.38
CA HIS A 156 -5.02 3.55 -17.96
C HIS A 156 -3.79 4.30 -17.41
N CYS A 157 -3.21 3.82 -16.31
CA CYS A 157 -2.03 4.45 -15.71
C CYS A 157 -0.83 4.36 -16.65
N ILE A 158 -0.24 5.51 -16.97
CA ILE A 158 0.98 5.62 -17.79
C ILE A 158 2.25 5.78 -16.95
N ALA A 159 2.16 5.49 -15.65
CA ALA A 159 3.26 5.58 -14.68
C ALA A 159 4.03 6.92 -14.67
N CYS A 160 3.37 8.05 -14.97
CA CYS A 160 4.02 9.36 -15.07
C CYS A 160 4.45 9.99 -13.73
N GLY A 161 3.99 9.45 -12.59
CA GLY A 161 4.38 9.92 -11.25
C GLY A 161 3.78 11.26 -10.79
N MET A 162 2.97 11.97 -11.60
CA MET A 162 2.40 13.27 -11.19
C MET A 162 1.54 13.18 -9.93
N CYS A 163 0.73 12.13 -9.80
CA CYS A 163 -0.08 11.91 -8.60
C CYS A 163 0.77 11.66 -7.35
N ALA A 164 1.90 10.95 -7.48
CA ALA A 164 2.86 10.75 -6.40
C ALA A 164 3.48 12.08 -5.95
N VAL A 165 4.03 12.85 -6.90
CA VAL A 165 4.69 14.14 -6.62
C VAL A 165 3.73 15.17 -6.01
N LYS A 166 2.49 15.21 -6.49
CA LYS A 166 1.51 16.21 -6.04
C LYS A 166 0.77 15.79 -4.78
N CYS A 167 0.90 14.55 -4.31
CA CYS A 167 0.21 14.10 -3.11
C CYS A 167 0.80 14.77 -1.86
N PRO A 168 0.08 15.68 -1.19
CA PRO A 168 0.64 16.41 -0.04
C PRO A 168 0.81 15.52 1.21
N ARG A 169 0.34 14.27 1.14
CA ARG A 169 0.43 13.29 2.23
C ARG A 169 1.52 12.25 2.01
N GLY A 170 2.11 12.19 0.82
CA GLY A 170 3.00 11.08 0.44
C GLY A 170 2.30 9.73 0.43
N ALA A 171 0.96 9.71 0.32
CA ALA A 171 0.17 8.47 0.30
C ALA A 171 0.26 7.72 -1.04
N ILE A 172 0.86 8.33 -2.06
CA ILE A 172 1.07 7.77 -3.39
C ILE A 172 2.58 7.84 -3.65
N VAL A 173 3.19 6.72 -3.99
CA VAL A 173 4.65 6.60 -4.13
C VAL A 173 5.01 5.97 -5.47
N ASP A 174 6.24 6.19 -5.89
CA ASP A 174 6.87 5.48 -7.00
C ASP A 174 7.78 4.38 -6.42
N GLY A 175 7.52 3.12 -6.76
CA GLY A 175 8.31 1.96 -6.35
C GLY A 175 9.77 2.01 -6.79
N ASN A 176 10.11 2.83 -7.80
CA ASN A 176 11.49 3.05 -8.24
C ASN A 176 12.22 4.15 -7.43
N GLY A 177 11.57 4.80 -6.46
CA GLY A 177 12.21 5.75 -5.55
C GLY A 177 12.54 7.13 -6.12
N ILE A 178 12.09 7.48 -7.34
CA ILE A 178 12.51 8.72 -8.02
C ILE A 178 11.91 10.00 -7.40
N LEU A 179 10.83 9.93 -6.60
CA LEU A 179 9.98 11.12 -6.36
C LEU A 179 9.52 11.42 -4.92
N THR A 180 9.91 10.68 -3.89
CA THR A 180 9.52 11.03 -2.51
C THR A 180 10.52 11.99 -1.86
N VAL A 181 10.28 13.29 -2.01
CA VAL A 181 11.00 14.41 -1.35
C VAL A 181 11.02 14.28 0.19
N LEU A 182 10.26 13.35 0.77
CA LEU A 182 10.16 13.10 2.21
C LEU A 182 10.98 11.91 2.73
N ALA A 183 11.61 11.11 1.86
CA ALA A 183 12.30 9.89 2.27
C ALA A 183 13.79 10.07 2.65
N GLU A 184 14.41 11.22 2.37
CA GLU A 184 15.86 11.43 2.59
C GLU A 184 16.21 12.26 3.85
N ILE A 185 15.32 12.42 4.84
CA ILE A 185 15.64 13.08 6.12
C ILE A 185 15.17 12.29 7.35
N ARG A 186 15.49 11.00 7.41
CA ARG A 186 15.60 10.26 8.69
C ARG A 186 16.72 9.24 8.65
#